data_AF-A0ABC8BUB1-F1
#
_entry.id   AF-A0ABC8BUB1-F1
#
_cell.length_a   1.000
_cell.length_b   1.000
_cell.length_c   1.000
_cell.angle_alpha   90.00
_cell.angle_beta   90.00
_cell.angle_gamma   90.00
#
_symmetry.space_group_name_H-M   'P 1'
#
loop_
_entity.id
_entity.type
_entity.pdbx_description
1 polymer ?
#
loop_
_entity_poly.entity_id
_entity_poly.type
_entity_poly.pdbx_seq_one_letter_code
_entity_poly.pdbx_strand_id
1 'polypeptide(L)'
;MSTTASDPLAALGSLPGVPDAVDSVRKAVDRVYGHRVMRRRSNEVTAEAALRGSRGSAALAGADWNLEEVRRRTDFSGDDESRTVGAALRLTAEAGQLLSIWRQSPLRVLARLHLVAAGGAAPEDAVGRPRLAGEPVDEPLIEAPLPAADEVAGRLEGLSQLIIAGSAAPALVTAAVVHGELLALRPFGSHNGLVARTAERIVLIGSGLDPKSICPAEVGHAEQGRAAYVAAFEGYTAGTPEGMAAWIAHCGRSVELGVRESTAVCEALQRGAA
;
A
#
# COMPACT_ATOMS: atom_id res chain seq x y z
N MET A 1 -35.79 -7.30 5.48
CA MET A 1 -35.34 -6.73 4.18
C MET A 1 -34.24 -5.75 4.51
N SER A 2 -32.97 -6.16 4.49
CA SER A 2 -31.86 -5.24 4.72
C SER A 2 -31.81 -4.28 3.54
N THR A 3 -31.99 -2.98 3.82
CA THR A 3 -31.59 -1.91 2.92
C THR A 3 -30.13 -2.16 2.55
N THR A 4 -29.84 -2.47 1.29
CA THR A 4 -28.48 -2.38 0.76
C THR A 4 -28.02 -0.96 1.02
N ALA A 5 -27.18 -0.77 2.04
CA ALA A 5 -26.52 0.50 2.27
C ALA A 5 -25.85 0.88 0.94
N SER A 6 -26.14 2.08 0.45
CA SER A 6 -25.50 2.63 -0.74
C SER A 6 -23.99 2.44 -0.59
N ASP A 7 -23.33 1.84 -1.58
CA ASP A 7 -21.87 1.67 -1.58
C ASP A 7 -21.22 3.05 -1.39
N PRO A 8 -20.59 3.31 -0.23
CA PRO A 8 -20.09 4.65 0.08
C PRO A 8 -18.86 5.00 -0.76
N LEU A 9 -18.11 4.01 -1.26
CA LEU A 9 -16.94 4.29 -2.09
C LEU A 9 -17.32 4.64 -3.53
N ALA A 10 -18.48 4.18 -4.02
CA ALA A 10 -18.93 4.46 -5.37
C ALA A 10 -19.05 5.97 -5.64
N ALA A 11 -19.48 6.74 -4.62
CA ALA A 11 -19.58 8.20 -4.71
C ALA A 11 -18.22 8.87 -4.91
N LEU A 12 -17.16 8.34 -4.28
CA LEU A 12 -15.78 8.87 -4.42
C LEU A 12 -15.26 8.74 -5.85
N GLY A 13 -15.69 7.70 -6.58
CA GLY A 13 -15.33 7.50 -7.98
C GLY A 13 -15.85 8.59 -8.93
N SER A 14 -16.82 9.40 -8.49
CA SER A 14 -17.41 10.50 -9.28
C SER A 14 -16.89 11.89 -8.90
N LEU A 15 -15.97 11.98 -7.94
CA LEU A 15 -15.38 13.25 -7.55
C LEU A 15 -14.60 13.89 -8.72
N PRO A 16 -14.55 15.23 -8.82
CA PRO A 16 -13.80 15.91 -9.87
C PRO A 16 -12.35 15.41 -9.97
N GLY A 17 -11.90 15.06 -11.18
CA GLY A 17 -10.56 14.55 -11.46
C GLY A 17 -10.32 13.06 -11.14
N VAL A 18 -11.17 12.41 -10.33
CA VAL A 18 -11.03 10.98 -10.01
C VAL A 18 -11.26 10.08 -11.24
N PRO A 19 -12.30 10.30 -12.08
CA PRO A 19 -12.47 9.52 -13.32
C PRO A 19 -11.25 9.56 -14.24
N ASP A 20 -10.64 10.74 -14.40
CA ASP A 20 -9.45 10.93 -15.24
C ASP A 20 -8.24 10.18 -14.67
N ALA A 21 -8.03 10.26 -13.34
CA ALA A 21 -6.96 9.51 -12.66
C ALA A 21 -7.15 7.99 -12.81
N VAL A 22 -8.38 7.50 -12.63
CA VAL A 22 -8.72 6.07 -12.81
C VAL A 22 -8.45 5.62 -14.24
N ASP A 23 -8.88 6.40 -15.23
CA ASP A 23 -8.68 6.07 -16.64
C ASP A 23 -7.22 6.13 -17.05
N SER A 24 -6.45 7.09 -16.53
CA SER A 24 -5.03 7.24 -16.80
C SER A 24 -4.24 6.06 -16.22
N VAL A 25 -4.50 5.69 -14.95
CA VAL A 25 -3.91 4.50 -14.31
C VAL A 25 -4.21 3.24 -15.11
N ARG A 26 -5.48 2.99 -15.48
CA ARG A 26 -5.86 1.82 -16.29
C ARG A 26 -5.08 1.75 -17.60
N LYS A 27 -5.01 2.86 -18.34
CA LYS A 27 -4.27 2.94 -19.62
C LYS A 27 -2.77 2.70 -19.43
N ALA A 28 -2.18 3.22 -18.36
CA ALA A 28 -0.77 3.03 -18.05
C ALA A 28 -0.47 1.55 -17.73
N VAL A 29 -1.29 0.94 -16.87
CA VAL A 29 -1.17 -0.46 -16.49
C VAL A 29 -1.36 -1.38 -17.70
N ASP A 30 -2.42 -1.20 -18.49
CA ASP A 30 -2.67 -1.98 -19.72
C ASP A 30 -1.47 -1.92 -20.69
N ARG A 31 -0.84 -0.74 -20.81
CA ARG A 31 0.32 -0.56 -21.67
C ARG A 31 1.52 -1.38 -21.23
N VAL A 32 1.87 -1.40 -19.93
CA VAL A 32 3.00 -2.19 -19.45
C VAL A 32 2.71 -3.69 -19.52
N TYR A 33 1.47 -4.13 -19.24
CA TYR A 33 1.06 -5.52 -19.46
C TYR A 33 1.15 -5.94 -20.93
N GLY A 34 0.91 -5.00 -21.86
CA GLY A 34 1.08 -5.19 -23.30
C GLY A 34 2.53 -5.28 -23.76
N HIS A 35 3.52 -4.94 -22.93
CA HIS A 35 4.92 -4.93 -23.30
C HIS A 35 5.42 -6.35 -23.66
N ARG A 36 6.24 -6.49 -24.71
CA ARG A 36 6.66 -7.81 -25.24
C ARG A 36 7.35 -8.69 -24.21
N VAL A 37 8.10 -8.08 -23.29
CA VAL A 37 8.84 -8.77 -22.21
C VAL A 37 7.89 -9.45 -21.22
N MET A 38 6.72 -8.85 -20.96
CA MET A 38 5.71 -9.42 -20.05
C MET A 38 5.16 -10.77 -20.51
N ARG A 39 5.33 -11.14 -21.79
CA ARG A 39 4.92 -12.45 -22.32
C ARG A 39 5.90 -13.58 -21.98
N ARG A 40 7.17 -13.27 -21.72
CA ARG A 40 8.24 -14.27 -21.57
C ARG A 40 8.98 -14.18 -20.24
N ARG A 41 9.10 -12.98 -19.67
CA ARG A 41 9.93 -12.67 -18.50
C ARG A 41 9.15 -11.94 -17.40
N SER A 42 7.82 -12.18 -17.30
CA SER A 42 7.02 -11.46 -16.29
C SER A 42 7.45 -11.75 -14.86
N ASN A 43 7.97 -12.94 -14.58
CA ASN A 43 8.43 -13.29 -13.23
C ASN A 43 9.64 -12.44 -12.81
N GLU A 44 10.54 -12.12 -13.75
CA GLU A 44 11.68 -11.25 -13.51
C GLU A 44 11.23 -9.81 -13.27
N VAL A 45 10.26 -9.33 -14.04
CA VAL A 45 9.64 -8.01 -13.82
C VAL A 45 8.94 -7.94 -12.46
N THR A 46 8.19 -8.98 -12.07
CA THR A 46 7.53 -9.07 -10.76
C THR A 46 8.55 -9.06 -9.62
N ALA A 47 9.66 -9.80 -9.74
CA ALA A 47 10.71 -9.81 -8.72
C ALA A 47 11.37 -8.43 -8.57
N GLU A 48 11.67 -7.78 -9.70
CA GLU A 48 12.25 -6.43 -9.73
C GLU A 48 11.30 -5.36 -9.20
N ALA A 49 9.99 -5.49 -9.48
CA ALA A 49 8.95 -4.63 -8.93
C ALA A 49 8.77 -4.82 -7.43
N ALA A 50 8.78 -6.06 -6.94
CA ALA A 50 8.69 -6.37 -5.51
C ALA A 50 9.86 -5.79 -4.72
N LEU A 51 11.09 -5.95 -5.22
CA LEU A 51 12.30 -5.40 -4.59
C LEU A 51 12.26 -3.87 -4.52
N ARG A 52 11.89 -3.21 -5.62
CA ARG A 52 11.80 -1.74 -5.68
C ARG A 52 10.65 -1.20 -4.85
N GLY A 53 9.50 -1.86 -4.86
CA GLY A 53 8.37 -1.52 -4.00
C GLY A 53 8.73 -1.61 -2.53
N SER A 54 9.45 -2.66 -2.12
CA SER A 54 9.97 -2.80 -0.75
C SER A 54 10.91 -1.64 -0.39
N ARG A 55 11.85 -1.30 -1.27
CA ARG A 55 12.75 -0.15 -1.08
C ARG A 55 12.00 1.17 -0.96
N GLY A 56 11.06 1.45 -1.86
CA GLY A 56 10.25 2.68 -1.83
C GLY A 56 9.41 2.78 -0.55
N SER A 57 8.83 1.66 -0.11
CA SER A 57 8.07 1.60 1.13
C SER A 57 8.95 1.86 2.36
N ALA A 58 10.16 1.30 2.40
CA ALA A 58 11.13 1.55 3.47
C ALA A 58 11.66 2.98 3.46
N ALA A 59 11.89 3.57 2.28
CA ALA A 59 12.33 4.95 2.13
C ALA A 59 11.31 5.96 2.67
N LEU A 60 10.01 5.68 2.58
CA LEU A 60 8.97 6.48 3.25
C LEU A 60 8.99 6.31 4.77
N ALA A 61 9.37 5.12 5.26
CA ALA A 61 9.43 4.80 6.69
C ALA A 61 10.74 5.21 7.39
N GLY A 62 11.66 5.91 6.70
CA GLY A 62 12.91 6.36 7.31
C GLY A 62 14.17 5.83 6.63
N ALA A 63 14.11 4.66 6.00
CA ALA A 63 15.28 3.92 5.53
C ALA A 63 15.45 4.01 4.00
N ASP A 64 16.15 5.06 3.53
CA ASP A 64 16.35 5.32 2.10
C ASP A 64 17.67 4.72 1.59
N TRP A 65 17.65 3.41 1.35
CA TRP A 65 18.82 2.67 0.86
C TRP A 65 18.93 2.67 -0.66
N ASN A 66 20.15 2.63 -1.17
CA ASN A 66 20.40 2.34 -2.58
C ASN A 66 19.90 0.93 -2.93
N LEU A 67 19.35 0.73 -4.14
CA LEU A 67 18.86 -0.56 -4.60
C LEU A 67 19.92 -1.68 -4.53
N GLU A 68 21.17 -1.37 -4.91
CA GLU A 68 22.27 -2.35 -4.88
C GLU A 68 22.64 -2.76 -3.46
N GLU A 69 22.43 -1.89 -2.47
CA GLU A 69 22.62 -2.26 -1.08
C GLU A 69 21.55 -3.26 -0.64
N VAL A 70 20.29 -3.03 -0.97
CA VAL A 70 19.19 -3.97 -0.68
C VAL A 70 19.44 -5.34 -1.34
N ARG A 71 20.02 -5.38 -2.55
CA ARG A 71 20.35 -6.63 -3.27
C ARG A 71 21.46 -7.44 -2.62
N ARG A 72 22.51 -6.77 -2.13
CA ARG A 72 23.70 -7.45 -1.59
C ARG A 72 23.50 -7.92 -0.15
N ARG A 73 22.57 -7.30 0.58
CA ARG A 73 22.34 -7.57 2.00
C ARG A 73 21.51 -8.83 2.19
N THR A 74 21.97 -9.70 3.08
CA THR A 74 21.27 -10.93 3.47
C THR A 74 20.76 -10.90 4.91
N ASP A 75 21.26 -9.97 5.72
CA ASP A 75 20.86 -9.76 7.12
C ASP A 75 20.31 -8.35 7.31
N PHE A 76 19.09 -8.30 7.85
CA PHE A 76 18.31 -7.10 8.10
C PHE A 76 17.99 -6.92 9.60
N SER A 77 18.70 -7.62 10.49
CA SER A 77 18.49 -7.56 11.94
C SER A 77 19.27 -6.45 12.66
N GLY A 78 20.21 -5.80 11.96
CA GLY A 78 21.18 -4.84 12.51
C GLY A 78 20.59 -3.56 13.13
N ASP A 79 20.71 -2.43 12.43
CA ASP A 79 20.17 -1.13 12.90
C ASP A 79 18.67 -0.96 12.56
N ASP A 80 18.08 0.16 13.00
CA ASP A 80 16.66 0.47 12.77
C ASP A 80 16.30 0.56 11.28
N GLU A 81 17.19 1.14 10.47
CA GLU A 81 16.99 1.20 9.02
C GLU A 81 16.99 -0.19 8.39
N SER A 82 17.94 -1.05 8.78
CA SER A 82 18.01 -2.45 8.35
C SER A 82 16.72 -3.19 8.67
N ARG A 83 16.21 -3.04 9.91
CA ARG A 83 14.95 -3.66 10.33
C ARG A 83 13.77 -3.16 9.51
N THR A 84 13.72 -1.86 9.21
CA THR A 84 12.67 -1.23 8.38
C THR A 84 12.68 -1.78 6.94
N VAL A 85 13.85 -1.87 6.31
CA VAL A 85 14.01 -2.48 4.98
C VAL A 85 13.60 -3.96 5.01
N GLY A 86 14.05 -4.70 6.02
CA GLY A 86 13.68 -6.11 6.21
C GLY A 86 12.17 -6.30 6.38
N ALA A 87 11.49 -5.42 7.12
CA ALA A 87 10.05 -5.45 7.30
C ALA A 87 9.31 -5.23 5.97
N ALA A 88 9.75 -4.25 5.17
CA ALA A 88 9.16 -3.98 3.85
C ALA A 88 9.33 -5.17 2.88
N LEU A 89 10.49 -5.83 2.89
CA LEU A 89 10.74 -7.05 2.11
C LEU A 89 9.82 -8.20 2.52
N ARG A 90 9.71 -8.48 3.83
CA ARG A 90 8.82 -9.53 4.36
C ARG A 90 7.36 -9.28 4.02
N LEU A 91 6.90 -8.04 4.19
CA LEU A 91 5.53 -7.63 3.84
C LEU A 91 5.22 -7.84 2.36
N THR A 92 6.12 -7.42 1.48
CA THR A 92 5.93 -7.59 0.03
C THR A 92 5.91 -9.07 -0.36
N ALA A 93 6.78 -9.89 0.24
CA ALA A 93 6.78 -11.34 0.02
C ALA A 93 5.49 -12.02 0.51
N GLU A 94 4.93 -11.56 1.64
CA GLU A 94 3.71 -12.13 2.21
C GLU A 94 2.44 -11.73 1.44
N ALA A 95 2.41 -10.53 0.83
CA ALA A 95 1.21 -9.94 0.22
C ALA A 95 0.49 -10.89 -0.76
N GLY A 96 1.23 -11.61 -1.61
CA GLY A 96 0.67 -12.54 -2.59
C GLY A 96 -0.07 -13.74 -1.96
N GLN A 97 0.34 -14.18 -0.78
CA GLN A 97 -0.27 -15.32 -0.07
C GLN A 97 -1.60 -14.93 0.60
N LEU A 98 -1.82 -13.63 0.84
CA LEU A 98 -2.96 -13.12 1.60
C LEU A 98 -4.14 -12.71 0.70
N LEU A 99 -3.97 -12.71 -0.63
CA LEU A 99 -4.98 -12.25 -1.59
C LEU A 99 -6.31 -12.99 -1.46
N SER A 100 -6.27 -14.32 -1.31
CA SER A 100 -7.48 -15.15 -1.20
C SER A 100 -8.21 -14.97 0.14
N ILE A 101 -7.49 -14.54 1.18
CA ILE A 101 -8.01 -14.34 2.53
C ILE A 101 -8.54 -12.91 2.69
N TRP A 102 -7.98 -11.93 1.96
CA TRP A 102 -8.30 -10.52 2.12
C TRP A 102 -9.80 -10.22 2.12
N ARG A 103 -10.55 -10.76 1.16
CA ARG A 103 -12.01 -10.53 1.08
C ARG A 103 -12.84 -11.34 2.08
N GLN A 104 -12.23 -12.31 2.75
CA GLN A 104 -12.91 -13.17 3.73
C GLN A 104 -12.66 -12.70 5.16
N SER A 105 -11.43 -12.23 5.45
CA SER A 105 -11.01 -11.82 6.78
C SER A 105 -9.93 -10.73 6.71
N PRO A 106 -10.29 -9.47 6.38
CA PRO A 106 -9.34 -8.36 6.29
C PRO A 106 -8.53 -8.16 7.58
N LEU A 107 -9.19 -8.21 8.75
CA LEU A 107 -8.51 -8.05 10.04
C LEU A 107 -7.45 -9.13 10.29
N ARG A 108 -7.69 -10.38 9.88
CA ARG A 108 -6.69 -11.46 9.98
C ARG A 108 -5.50 -11.20 9.06
N VAL A 109 -5.75 -10.67 7.86
CA VAL A 109 -4.67 -10.27 6.95
C VAL A 109 -3.84 -9.14 7.56
N LEU A 110 -4.47 -8.10 8.10
CA LEU A 110 -3.75 -6.98 8.75
C LEU A 110 -2.93 -7.45 9.96
N ALA A 111 -3.50 -8.33 10.79
CA ALA A 111 -2.79 -8.97 11.90
C ALA A 111 -1.54 -9.73 11.41
N ARG A 112 -1.67 -10.51 10.33
CA ARG A 112 -0.56 -11.25 9.73
C ARG A 112 0.50 -10.34 9.14
N LEU A 113 0.10 -9.26 8.46
CA LEU A 113 1.02 -8.25 7.93
C LEU A 113 1.82 -7.60 9.05
N HIS A 114 1.18 -7.17 10.13
CA HIS A 114 1.89 -6.60 11.28
C HIS A 114 2.85 -7.61 11.92
N LEU A 115 2.42 -8.88 12.07
CA LEU A 115 3.27 -9.95 12.59
C LEU A 115 4.57 -10.13 11.78
N VAL A 116 4.48 -10.21 10.45
CA VAL A 116 5.68 -10.38 9.61
C VAL A 116 6.52 -9.10 9.52
N ALA A 117 5.91 -7.92 9.63
CA ALA A 117 6.64 -6.66 9.68
C ALA A 117 7.50 -6.58 10.95
N ALA A 118 6.86 -6.78 12.12
CA ALA A 118 7.50 -6.69 13.42
C ALA A 118 8.68 -7.67 13.57
N GLY A 119 8.64 -8.83 12.92
CA GLY A 119 9.81 -9.71 12.77
C GLY A 119 10.45 -10.16 14.09
N GLY A 120 9.68 -10.23 15.18
CA GLY A 120 10.17 -10.56 16.53
C GLY A 120 10.82 -9.40 17.29
N ALA A 121 10.82 -8.18 16.77
CA ALA A 121 11.42 -7.00 17.41
C ALA A 121 10.49 -6.28 18.41
N ALA A 122 9.18 -6.54 18.36
CA ALA A 122 8.18 -5.94 19.25
C ALA A 122 7.72 -6.92 20.34
N PRO A 123 7.19 -6.43 21.49
CA PRO A 123 6.63 -7.28 22.54
C PRO A 123 5.57 -8.24 21.97
N GLU A 124 5.70 -9.53 22.26
CA GLU A 124 4.86 -10.58 21.65
C GLU A 124 3.36 -10.34 21.88
N ASP A 125 3.00 -9.72 23.00
CA ASP A 125 1.62 -9.43 23.40
C ASP A 125 1.01 -8.21 22.68
N ALA A 126 1.80 -7.40 21.97
CA ALA A 126 1.35 -6.24 21.20
C ALA A 126 1.32 -6.48 19.68
N VAL A 127 1.89 -7.59 19.20
CA VAL A 127 2.00 -7.89 17.77
C VAL A 127 0.72 -8.54 17.23
N GLY A 128 0.34 -8.18 16.01
CA GLY A 128 -0.80 -8.75 15.31
C GLY A 128 -2.19 -8.38 15.84
N ARG A 129 -2.30 -7.39 16.74
CA ARG A 129 -3.58 -6.86 17.23
C ARG A 129 -3.63 -5.33 17.19
N PRO A 130 -4.81 -4.70 17.12
CA PRO A 130 -4.93 -3.28 17.34
C PRO A 130 -4.39 -2.84 18.70
N ARG A 131 -3.88 -1.62 18.77
CA ARG A 131 -3.36 -0.98 19.97
C ARG A 131 -4.47 -0.71 20.99
N LEU A 132 -4.14 -0.86 22.26
CA LEU A 132 -5.00 -0.53 23.40
C LEU A 132 -4.85 0.95 23.78
N ALA A 133 -5.77 1.43 24.62
CA ALA A 133 -5.71 2.79 25.13
C ALA A 133 -4.40 3.03 25.89
N GLY A 134 -3.69 4.10 25.54
CA GLY A 134 -2.42 4.49 26.15
C GLY A 134 -1.17 3.78 25.61
N GLU A 135 -1.31 2.79 24.72
CA GLU A 135 -0.15 2.20 24.04
C GLU A 135 0.45 3.23 23.04
N PRO A 136 1.79 3.43 23.06
CA PRO A 136 2.45 4.37 22.16
C PRO A 136 2.44 3.86 20.71
N VAL A 137 2.56 4.78 19.76
CA VAL A 137 2.70 4.48 18.33
C VAL A 137 3.97 5.13 17.80
N ASP A 138 4.83 4.30 17.20
CA ASP A 138 5.99 4.72 16.43
C ASP A 138 5.60 4.85 14.94
N GLU A 139 5.29 6.08 14.53
CA GLU A 139 5.00 6.44 13.13
C GLU A 139 5.39 7.92 12.89
N PRO A 140 6.69 8.23 12.82
CA PRO A 140 7.20 9.60 12.86
C PRO A 140 6.87 10.43 11.61
N LEU A 141 6.51 9.80 10.49
CA LEU A 141 6.12 10.52 9.28
C LEU A 141 4.75 11.21 9.40
N ILE A 142 3.87 10.66 10.24
CA ILE A 142 2.47 11.09 10.33
C ILE A 142 2.23 11.80 11.66
N GLU A 143 2.15 13.13 11.61
CA GLU A 143 1.96 13.99 12.79
C GLU A 143 0.50 14.19 13.17
N ALA A 144 -0.45 13.72 12.34
CA ALA A 144 -1.87 13.81 12.63
C ALA A 144 -2.21 13.17 14.00
N PRO A 145 -3.19 13.71 14.77
CA PRO A 145 -3.58 13.15 16.05
C PRO A 145 -3.94 11.67 15.96
N LEU A 146 -3.56 10.89 16.99
CA LEU A 146 -3.93 9.48 17.07
C LEU A 146 -5.39 9.34 17.49
N PRO A 147 -6.22 8.59 16.75
CA PRO A 147 -7.58 8.26 17.18
C PRO A 147 -7.59 7.48 18.51
N ALA A 148 -8.67 7.60 19.27
CA ALA A 148 -8.86 6.78 20.47
C ALA A 148 -8.99 5.28 20.11
N ALA A 149 -8.67 4.39 21.04
CA ALA A 149 -8.61 2.94 20.76
C ALA A 149 -9.99 2.35 20.37
N ASP A 150 -11.07 2.88 20.93
CA ASP A 150 -12.45 2.54 20.57
C ASP A 150 -12.82 3.02 19.16
N GLU A 151 -12.40 4.23 18.78
CA GLU A 151 -12.54 4.73 17.41
C GLU A 151 -11.77 3.84 16.41
N VAL A 152 -10.54 3.44 16.75
CA VAL A 152 -9.75 2.51 15.92
C VAL A 152 -10.50 1.20 15.72
N ALA A 153 -11.02 0.60 16.78
CA ALA A 153 -11.76 -0.67 16.70
C ALA A 153 -13.00 -0.53 15.81
N GLY A 154 -13.81 0.52 16.01
CA GLY A 154 -15.03 0.75 15.23
C GLY A 154 -14.76 0.99 13.74
N ARG A 155 -13.75 1.81 13.43
CA ARG A 155 -13.39 2.13 12.03
C ARG A 155 -12.70 0.97 11.32
N LEU A 156 -11.85 0.19 12.00
CA LEU A 156 -11.30 -1.05 11.44
C LEU A 156 -12.40 -2.07 11.11
N GLU A 157 -13.39 -2.23 12.00
CA GLU A 157 -14.53 -3.10 11.75
C GLU A 157 -15.34 -2.60 10.55
N GLY A 158 -15.62 -1.29 10.48
CA GLY A 158 -16.29 -0.67 9.33
C GLY A 158 -15.55 -0.89 8.01
N LEU A 159 -14.23 -0.68 8.00
CA LEU A 159 -13.37 -0.93 6.83
C LEU A 159 -13.40 -2.42 6.44
N SER A 160 -13.32 -3.32 7.42
CA SER A 160 -13.39 -4.77 7.21
C SER A 160 -14.72 -5.17 6.54
N GLN A 161 -15.84 -4.68 7.07
CA GLN A 161 -17.16 -4.95 6.50
C GLN A 161 -17.30 -4.42 5.08
N LEU A 162 -16.74 -3.25 4.79
CA LEU A 162 -16.72 -2.66 3.46
C LEU A 162 -15.92 -3.52 2.46
N ILE A 163 -14.74 -4.02 2.87
CA ILE A 163 -13.92 -4.91 2.03
C ILE A 163 -14.64 -6.24 1.76
N ILE A 164 -15.28 -6.81 2.78
CA ILE A 164 -16.01 -8.09 2.68
C ILE A 164 -17.23 -7.93 1.76
N ALA A 165 -18.04 -6.91 1.98
CA ALA A 165 -19.21 -6.61 1.16
C ALA A 165 -18.83 -6.36 -0.31
N GLY A 166 -17.64 -5.79 -0.53
CA GLY A 166 -17.18 -5.35 -1.84
C GLY A 166 -17.80 -4.02 -2.24
N SER A 167 -17.26 -3.45 -3.31
CA SER A 167 -17.64 -2.14 -3.82
C SER A 167 -17.65 -2.15 -5.35
N ALA A 168 -18.54 -1.36 -5.93
CA ALA A 168 -18.57 -1.02 -7.35
C ALA A 168 -17.61 0.15 -7.70
N ALA A 169 -16.96 0.76 -6.70
CA ALA A 169 -15.96 1.78 -6.94
C ALA A 169 -14.76 1.25 -7.74
N PRO A 170 -14.10 2.11 -8.53
CA PRO A 170 -12.87 1.73 -9.22
C PRO A 170 -11.81 1.19 -8.26
N ALA A 171 -11.02 0.21 -8.72
CA ALA A 171 -9.96 -0.41 -7.93
C ALA A 171 -9.01 0.59 -7.25
N LEU A 172 -8.62 1.65 -7.98
CA LEU A 172 -7.78 2.73 -7.46
C LEU A 172 -8.42 3.44 -6.26
N VAL A 173 -9.73 3.70 -6.30
CA VAL A 173 -10.46 4.38 -5.22
C VAL A 173 -10.46 3.51 -3.96
N THR A 174 -10.80 2.23 -4.11
CA THR A 174 -10.79 1.28 -2.99
C THR A 174 -9.39 1.13 -2.40
N ALA A 175 -8.35 1.05 -3.23
CA ALA A 175 -6.96 0.96 -2.79
C ALA A 175 -6.52 2.22 -2.00
N ALA A 176 -6.83 3.41 -2.53
CA ALA A 176 -6.54 4.68 -1.88
C ALA A 176 -7.27 4.81 -0.52
N VAL A 177 -8.53 4.38 -0.42
CA VAL A 177 -9.28 4.43 0.85
C VAL A 177 -8.72 3.45 1.86
N VAL A 178 -8.42 2.20 1.46
CA VAL A 178 -7.78 1.24 2.36
C VAL A 178 -6.44 1.76 2.88
N HIS A 179 -5.63 2.36 2.01
CA HIS A 179 -4.37 2.96 2.39
C HIS A 179 -4.57 4.11 3.39
N GLY A 180 -5.36 5.12 3.01
CA GLY A 180 -5.60 6.31 3.82
C GLY A 180 -6.20 5.96 5.18
N GLU A 181 -7.16 5.03 5.22
CA GLU A 181 -7.81 4.62 6.46
C GLU A 181 -6.84 3.93 7.41
N LEU A 182 -6.05 2.96 6.94
CA LEU A 182 -5.07 2.29 7.79
C LEU A 182 -3.99 3.25 8.31
N LEU A 183 -3.59 4.23 7.48
CA LEU A 183 -2.62 5.24 7.85
C LEU A 183 -3.20 6.27 8.85
N ALA A 184 -4.49 6.60 8.76
CA ALA A 184 -5.17 7.45 9.72
C ALA A 184 -5.32 6.77 11.08
N LEU A 185 -5.77 5.51 11.06
CA LEU A 185 -6.01 4.74 12.27
C LEU A 185 -4.73 4.41 13.04
N ARG A 186 -3.63 4.14 12.32
CA ARG A 186 -2.38 3.61 12.88
C ARG A 186 -2.69 2.51 13.91
N PRO A 187 -3.31 1.40 13.47
CA PRO A 187 -3.89 0.44 14.38
C PRO A 187 -2.85 -0.31 15.21
N PHE A 188 -1.59 -0.35 14.82
CA PHE A 188 -0.53 -1.06 15.52
C PHE A 188 0.42 -0.11 16.23
N GLY A 189 1.21 -0.62 17.19
CA GLY A 189 2.23 0.17 17.87
C GLY A 189 3.39 0.63 16.97
N SER A 190 3.58 0.00 15.80
CA SER A 190 4.63 0.38 14.83
C SER A 190 4.31 -0.15 13.42
N HIS A 191 5.12 0.23 12.42
CA HIS A 191 5.06 -0.27 11.04
C HIS A 191 3.74 0.01 10.29
N ASN A 192 2.91 0.94 10.75
CA ASN A 192 1.58 1.18 10.18
C ASN A 192 1.65 1.64 8.72
N GLY A 193 2.57 2.56 8.40
CA GLY A 193 2.78 3.02 7.03
C GLY A 193 3.18 1.91 6.07
N LEU A 194 4.04 0.98 6.51
CA LEU A 194 4.43 -0.18 5.71
C LEU A 194 3.23 -1.13 5.49
N VAL A 195 2.44 -1.38 6.54
CA VAL A 195 1.23 -2.22 6.45
C VAL A 195 0.18 -1.58 5.54
N ALA A 196 -0.04 -0.27 5.64
CA ALA A 196 -1.01 0.46 4.82
C ALA A 196 -0.68 0.39 3.33
N ARG A 197 0.59 0.64 2.96
CA ARG A 197 1.08 0.49 1.57
C ARG A 197 0.99 -0.96 1.07
N THR A 198 1.25 -1.93 1.94
CA THR A 198 1.09 -3.35 1.58
C THR A 198 -0.38 -3.73 1.37
N ALA A 199 -1.29 -3.19 2.17
CA ALA A 199 -2.73 -3.38 1.99
C ALA A 199 -3.24 -2.73 0.70
N GLU A 200 -2.72 -1.55 0.33
CA GLU A 200 -2.96 -0.94 -0.98
C GLU A 200 -2.56 -1.89 -2.12
N ARG A 201 -1.33 -2.43 -2.07
CA ARG A 201 -0.86 -3.45 -3.03
C ARG A 201 -1.83 -4.63 -3.11
N ILE A 202 -2.27 -5.18 -1.97
CA ILE A 202 -3.22 -6.31 -1.93
C ILE A 202 -4.52 -5.97 -2.65
N VAL A 203 -5.05 -4.75 -2.46
CA VAL A 203 -6.27 -4.31 -3.15
C VAL A 203 -6.03 -4.16 -4.66
N LEU A 204 -4.91 -3.57 -5.08
CA LEU A 204 -4.58 -3.41 -6.50
C LEU A 204 -4.44 -4.77 -7.21
N ILE A 205 -3.82 -5.75 -6.56
CA ILE A 205 -3.70 -7.12 -7.10
C ILE A 205 -5.06 -7.83 -7.09
N GLY A 206 -5.73 -7.86 -5.94
CA GLY A 206 -6.97 -8.62 -5.73
C GLY A 206 -8.17 -8.10 -6.51
N SER A 207 -8.16 -6.82 -6.91
CA SER A 207 -9.15 -6.22 -7.82
C SER A 207 -8.88 -6.53 -9.29
N GLY A 208 -7.71 -7.08 -9.62
CA GLY A 208 -7.30 -7.34 -11.01
C GLY A 208 -6.77 -6.12 -11.75
N LEU A 209 -6.57 -4.97 -11.08
CA LEU A 209 -5.91 -3.82 -11.69
C LEU A 209 -4.44 -4.13 -11.97
N ASP A 210 -3.73 -4.74 -11.01
CA ASP A 210 -2.33 -5.17 -11.17
C ASP A 210 -2.12 -6.64 -10.74
N PRO A 211 -2.67 -7.62 -11.49
CA PRO A 211 -2.74 -9.02 -11.06
C PRO A 211 -1.38 -9.72 -10.90
N LYS A 212 -0.30 -9.22 -11.52
CA LYS A 212 1.07 -9.73 -11.39
C LYS A 212 1.93 -8.92 -10.41
N SER A 213 1.35 -7.94 -9.71
CA SER A 213 2.07 -7.04 -8.79
C SER A 213 3.28 -6.35 -9.44
N ILE A 214 3.13 -5.89 -10.68
CA ILE A 214 4.19 -5.22 -11.44
C ILE A 214 4.09 -3.70 -11.44
N CYS A 215 3.18 -3.09 -10.70
CA CYS A 215 3.01 -1.64 -10.62
C CYS A 215 3.28 -1.19 -9.18
N PRO A 216 4.55 -1.16 -8.73
CA PRO A 216 4.87 -0.89 -7.32
C PRO A 216 4.57 0.57 -6.95
N ALA A 217 3.35 0.84 -6.47
CA ALA A 217 2.90 2.16 -6.08
C ALA A 217 3.80 2.82 -5.02
N GLU A 218 4.47 2.03 -4.18
CA GLU A 218 5.38 2.53 -3.15
C GLU A 218 6.60 3.22 -3.73
N VAL A 219 7.06 2.81 -4.92
CA VAL A 219 8.10 3.56 -5.66
C VAL A 219 7.58 4.94 -6.01
N GLY A 220 6.35 5.02 -6.52
CA GLY A 220 5.73 6.28 -6.88
C GLY A 220 5.42 7.19 -5.68
N HIS A 221 4.99 6.63 -4.55
CA HIS A 221 4.81 7.40 -3.32
C HIS A 221 6.14 7.97 -2.83
N ALA A 222 7.21 7.17 -2.85
CA ALA A 222 8.54 7.61 -2.47
C ALA A 222 9.08 8.68 -3.42
N GLU A 223 8.91 8.49 -4.74
CA GLU A 223 9.37 9.43 -5.76
C GLU A 223 8.64 10.77 -5.74
N GLN A 224 7.32 10.78 -5.47
CA GLN A 224 6.58 12.03 -5.25
C GLN A 224 7.08 12.81 -4.03
N GLY A 225 7.79 12.14 -3.11
CA GLY A 225 8.44 12.73 -1.95
C GLY A 225 7.58 12.74 -0.70
N ARG A 226 8.23 12.62 0.47
CA ARG A 226 7.57 12.55 1.78
C ARG A 226 6.62 13.72 2.04
N ALA A 227 7.03 14.95 1.71
CA ALA A 227 6.19 16.13 1.91
C ALA A 227 4.90 16.09 1.07
N ALA A 228 4.98 15.68 -0.20
CA ALA A 228 3.80 15.57 -1.05
C ALA A 228 2.87 14.42 -0.61
N TYR A 229 3.45 13.31 -0.13
CA TYR A 229 2.71 12.19 0.44
C TYR A 229 1.93 12.61 1.70
N VAL A 230 2.59 13.30 2.64
CA VAL A 230 1.95 13.81 3.86
C VAL A 230 0.88 14.84 3.53
N ALA A 231 1.16 15.81 2.65
CA ALA A 231 0.19 16.83 2.25
C ALA A 231 -1.06 16.22 1.58
N ALA A 232 -0.89 15.21 0.73
CA ALA A 232 -2.02 14.49 0.14
C ALA A 232 -2.82 13.72 1.20
N PHE A 233 -2.13 13.11 2.16
CA PHE A 233 -2.74 12.40 3.27
C PHE A 233 -3.50 13.33 4.23
N GLU A 234 -3.01 14.54 4.47
CA GLU A 234 -3.75 15.59 5.20
C GLU A 234 -5.07 15.94 4.48
N GLY A 235 -5.06 15.95 3.14
CA GLY A 235 -6.29 16.04 2.35
C GLY A 235 -7.27 14.91 2.63
N TYR A 236 -6.79 13.66 2.74
CA TYR A 236 -7.61 12.51 3.12
C TYR A 236 -8.22 12.69 4.52
N THR A 237 -7.41 13.07 5.51
CA THR A 237 -7.89 13.19 6.91
C THR A 237 -8.83 14.37 7.13
N ALA A 238 -8.78 15.40 6.28
CA ALA A 238 -9.76 16.49 6.29
C ALA A 238 -11.18 16.03 5.92
N GLY A 239 -11.33 14.89 5.22
CA GLY A 239 -12.63 14.32 4.87
C GLY A 239 -13.46 15.16 3.88
N THR A 240 -12.84 16.14 3.22
CA THR A 240 -13.50 16.99 2.22
C THR A 240 -13.50 16.31 0.84
N PRO A 241 -14.48 16.57 -0.03
CA PRO A 241 -14.47 16.04 -1.40
C PRO A 241 -13.17 16.36 -2.17
N GLU A 242 -12.66 17.58 -2.02
CA GLU A 242 -11.43 18.03 -2.67
C GLU A 242 -10.19 17.32 -2.11
N GLY A 243 -10.11 17.17 -0.78
CA GLY A 243 -9.02 16.45 -0.12
C GLY A 243 -8.99 14.97 -0.47
N MET A 244 -10.15 14.32 -0.52
CA MET A 244 -10.30 12.92 -0.96
C MET A 244 -9.89 12.75 -2.43
N ALA A 245 -10.32 13.65 -3.31
CA ALA A 245 -9.92 13.64 -4.71
C ALA A 245 -8.40 13.83 -4.87
N ALA A 246 -7.79 14.74 -4.10
CA ALA A 246 -6.35 14.97 -4.11
C ALA A 246 -5.55 13.74 -3.64
N TRP A 247 -6.02 13.05 -2.60
CA TRP A 247 -5.42 11.79 -2.12
C TRP A 247 -5.52 10.68 -3.18
N ILE A 248 -6.70 10.47 -3.76
CA ILE A 248 -6.91 9.47 -4.82
C ILE A 248 -6.02 9.78 -6.03
N ALA A 249 -5.89 11.05 -6.41
CA ALA A 249 -5.00 11.47 -7.48
C ALA A 249 -3.52 11.24 -7.14
N HIS A 250 -3.11 11.44 -5.88
CA HIS A 250 -1.76 11.12 -5.42
C HIS A 250 -1.47 9.61 -5.54
N CYS A 251 -2.36 8.75 -5.06
CA CYS A 251 -2.26 7.29 -5.24
C CYS A 251 -2.24 6.91 -6.73
N GLY A 252 -3.07 7.54 -7.55
CA GLY A 252 -3.10 7.28 -8.99
C GLY A 252 -1.76 7.57 -9.66
N ARG A 253 -1.19 8.75 -9.39
CA ARG A 253 0.16 9.10 -9.87
C ARG A 253 1.23 8.15 -9.33
N SER A 254 1.10 7.68 -8.08
CA SER A 254 2.04 6.69 -7.53
C SER A 254 2.03 5.37 -8.31
N VAL A 255 0.85 4.88 -8.70
CA VAL A 255 0.73 3.69 -9.54
C VAL A 255 1.35 3.93 -10.93
N GLU A 256 1.12 5.09 -11.54
CA GLU A 256 1.71 5.44 -12.85
C GLU A 256 3.23 5.52 -12.82
N LEU A 257 3.80 6.06 -11.75
CA LEU A 257 5.25 6.07 -11.53
C LEU A 257 5.80 4.65 -11.32
N GLY A 258 5.08 3.80 -10.59
CA GLY A 258 5.39 2.36 -10.49
C GLY A 258 5.35 1.65 -11.86
N VAL A 259 4.36 1.96 -12.69
CA VAL A 259 4.28 1.47 -14.09
C VAL A 259 5.49 1.92 -14.90
N ARG A 260 5.92 3.18 -14.76
CA ARG A 260 7.10 3.72 -15.43
C ARG A 260 8.36 2.96 -15.04
N GLU A 261 8.53 2.67 -13.76
CA GLU A 261 9.65 1.88 -13.24
C GLU A 261 9.68 0.46 -13.84
N SER A 262 8.54 -0.23 -13.87
CA SER A 262 8.45 -1.56 -14.46
C SER A 262 8.60 -1.57 -15.98
N THR A 263 8.24 -0.47 -16.64
CA THR A 263 8.54 -0.27 -18.07
C THR A 263 10.06 -0.16 -18.27
N ALA A 264 10.76 0.60 -17.43
CA ALA A 264 12.24 0.68 -17.49
C ALA A 264 12.91 -0.68 -17.26
N VAL A 265 12.40 -1.48 -16.31
CA VAL A 265 12.84 -2.87 -16.09
C VAL A 265 12.63 -3.72 -17.34
N CYS A 266 11.43 -3.65 -17.93
CA CYS A 266 11.13 -4.35 -19.18
C CYS A 266 12.10 -3.99 -20.30
N GLU A 267 12.41 -2.71 -20.47
CA GLU A 267 13.35 -2.25 -21.49
C GLU A 267 14.79 -2.71 -21.22
N ALA A 268 15.23 -2.70 -19.96
CA ALA A 268 16.54 -3.21 -19.55
C ALA A 268 16.68 -4.72 -19.83
N LEU A 269 15.66 -5.50 -19.48
CA LEU A 269 15.57 -6.94 -19.78
C LEU A 269 15.61 -7.18 -21.30
N GLN A 270 14.93 -6.35 -22.09
CA GLN A 270 14.94 -6.47 -23.56
C GLN A 270 16.32 -6.21 -24.16
N ARG A 271 17.11 -5.31 -23.57
CA ARG A 271 18.49 -5.02 -23.99
C ARG A 271 19.50 -6.07 -23.51
N GLY A 272 19.08 -7.02 -22.67
CA GLY A 272 19.97 -8.02 -22.08
C GLY A 272 20.82 -7.49 -20.92
N ALA A 273 20.40 -6.40 -20.28
CA ALA A 273 21.17 -5.68 -19.26
C ALA A 273 20.58 -5.82 -17.85
N ALA A 274 20.08 -7.00 -17.47
CA ALA A 274 19.52 -7.26 -16.16
C ALA A 274 20.05 -8.58 -15.60
#